data_AF-A0A168JRI9-F1
#
_entry.id   AF-A0A168JRI9-F1
#
_cell.length_a   1.000
_cell.length_b   1.000
_cell.length_c   1.000
_cell.angle_alpha   90.00
_cell.angle_beta   90.00
_cell.angle_gamma   90.00
#
_symmetry.space_group_name_H-M   'P 1'
#
loop_
_entity.id
_entity.type
_entity.pdbx_description
1 polymer ?
#
loop_
_entity_poly.entity_id
_entity_poly.type
_entity_poly.pdbx_seq_one_letter_code
_entity_poly.pdbx_strand_id
1 'polypeptide(L)'
;MLSQLPTELLYQVFDQLESYQDLSSLSFTCHRTFLISQGTTLRRKLFERLFRVEQNKIFVQDNDLFTQLCHFIEAAKINPTSSSIMHVLEKQIKTSHFVDYHYPSSVVKAKILDVFRSKCQEVKDNLAGIPVSKAARHITQSGPRRVYYDVTVDDNKYKCIFYDLNKVVAFVDNSSYTVHQGTMQFKDEGILSDVSWSAIFKAKQGQASNMVLPSADMPPSDSFSSKMMPSTQILVTPRTPSDWQPCLLHTYQHCVLQTKIKKGCLARNQTFDYVFVYENRHDDAICIEFCSTGESSTEPVSRGYLLMKEHAIQWDTAPTGI
;
A
#
# COMPACT_ATOMS: atom_id res chain seq x y z
N MET A 1 2.54 38.94 -24.57
CA MET A 1 1.13 38.55 -24.70
C MET A 1 0.51 38.10 -23.38
N LEU A 2 1.06 37.10 -22.66
CA LEU A 2 0.48 36.62 -21.38
C LEU A 2 0.37 37.69 -20.28
N SER A 3 1.28 38.66 -20.23
CA SER A 3 1.25 39.75 -19.25
C SER A 3 0.05 40.70 -19.41
N GLN A 4 -0.57 40.74 -20.59
CA GLN A 4 -1.67 41.63 -20.94
C GLN A 4 -3.06 40.99 -20.79
N LEU A 5 -3.14 39.66 -20.57
CA LEU A 5 -4.42 38.98 -20.39
C LEU A 5 -5.06 39.35 -19.03
N PRO A 6 -6.39 39.43 -18.94
CA PRO A 6 -7.13 39.44 -17.68
C PRO A 6 -6.75 38.25 -16.79
N THR A 7 -6.79 38.44 -15.47
CA THR A 7 -6.39 37.42 -14.50
C THR A 7 -7.28 36.18 -14.60
N GLU A 8 -8.56 36.38 -14.93
CA GLU A 8 -9.58 35.35 -15.11
C GLU A 8 -9.24 34.44 -16.30
N LEU A 9 -8.78 35.02 -17.42
CA LEU A 9 -8.34 34.26 -18.59
C LEU A 9 -7.03 33.52 -18.29
N LEU A 10 -6.12 34.13 -17.52
CA LEU A 10 -4.92 33.44 -17.06
C LEU A 10 -5.28 32.25 -16.17
N TYR A 11 -6.23 32.39 -15.25
CA TYR A 11 -6.72 31.26 -14.45
C TYR A 11 -7.31 30.15 -15.32
N GLN A 12 -8.04 30.48 -16.39
CA GLN A 12 -8.53 29.49 -17.35
C GLN A 12 -7.38 28.76 -18.06
N VAL A 13 -6.32 29.48 -18.49
CA VAL A 13 -5.13 28.85 -19.08
C VAL A 13 -4.46 27.89 -18.10
N PHE A 14 -4.28 28.32 -16.85
CA PHE A 14 -3.74 27.47 -15.79
C PHE A 14 -4.65 26.26 -15.48
N ASP A 15 -5.96 26.43 -15.59
CA ASP A 15 -6.95 25.36 -15.42
C ASP A 15 -6.94 24.37 -16.59
N GLN A 16 -6.30 24.67 -17.72
CA GLN A 16 -6.18 23.74 -18.87
C GLN A 16 -4.84 22.98 -18.91
N LEU A 17 -3.94 23.17 -17.95
CA LEU A 17 -2.62 22.53 -17.97
C LEU A 17 -2.70 21.00 -17.81
N GLU A 18 -2.05 20.25 -18.70
CA GLU A 18 -2.13 18.79 -18.69
C GLU A 18 -0.94 18.13 -18.00
N SER A 19 0.10 18.89 -17.65
CA SER A 19 1.28 18.36 -16.98
C SER A 19 1.87 19.32 -15.94
N TYR A 20 2.72 18.77 -15.08
CA TYR A 20 3.53 19.56 -14.16
C TYR A 20 4.56 20.43 -14.92
N GLN A 21 5.10 19.93 -16.03
CA GLN A 21 6.06 20.66 -16.87
C GLN A 21 5.43 21.94 -17.43
N ASP A 22 4.15 21.90 -17.80
CA ASP A 22 3.42 23.08 -18.28
C ASP A 22 3.20 24.10 -17.17
N LEU A 23 2.86 23.64 -15.96
CA LEU A 23 2.76 24.51 -14.79
C LEU A 23 4.09 25.20 -14.52
N SER A 24 5.19 24.45 -14.46
CA SER A 24 6.52 24.98 -14.24
C SER A 24 6.88 26.01 -15.30
N SER A 25 6.73 25.66 -16.58
CA SER A 25 7.05 26.52 -17.71
C SER A 25 6.24 27.82 -17.70
N LEU A 26 4.92 27.73 -17.49
CA LEU A 26 4.04 28.91 -17.42
C LEU A 26 4.33 29.78 -16.19
N SER A 27 4.72 29.17 -15.07
CA SER A 27 5.10 29.89 -13.84
C SER A 27 6.36 30.73 -14.03
N PHE A 28 7.30 30.28 -14.85
CA PHE A 28 8.55 31.00 -15.11
C PHE A 28 8.46 32.06 -16.21
N THR A 29 7.33 32.17 -16.91
CA THR A 29 7.19 33.12 -18.03
C THR A 29 7.17 34.59 -17.59
N CYS A 30 6.50 34.93 -16.49
CA CYS A 30 6.54 36.29 -15.92
C CYS A 30 6.14 36.31 -14.45
N HIS A 31 6.41 37.42 -13.76
CA HIS A 31 6.07 37.57 -12.33
C HIS A 31 4.58 37.37 -12.04
N ARG A 32 3.69 37.79 -12.95
CA ARG A 32 2.24 37.65 -12.77
C ARG A 32 1.79 36.19 -12.86
N THR A 33 2.30 35.42 -13.81
CA THR A 33 2.00 33.98 -13.91
C THR A 33 2.63 33.21 -12.76
N PHE A 34 3.82 33.63 -12.30
CA PHE A 34 4.40 33.11 -11.06
C PHE A 34 3.45 33.28 -9.88
N LEU A 35 2.94 34.49 -9.62
CA LEU A 35 2.02 34.72 -8.49
C LEU A 35 0.73 33.89 -8.58
N ILE A 36 0.15 33.77 -9.78
CA ILE A 36 -1.04 32.92 -10.01
C ILE A 36 -0.72 31.44 -9.74
N SER A 37 0.44 30.96 -10.19
CA SER A 37 0.89 29.58 -9.93
C SER A 37 1.08 29.29 -8.44
N GLN A 38 1.34 30.30 -7.62
CA GLN A 38 1.42 30.14 -6.16
C GLN A 38 0.03 30.01 -5.51
N GLY A 39 -1.07 30.14 -6.25
CA GLY A 39 -2.42 29.87 -5.75
C GLY A 39 -2.58 28.42 -5.27
N THR A 40 -2.94 28.22 -4.01
CA THR A 40 -3.13 26.87 -3.42
C THR A 40 -4.29 26.13 -4.06
N THR A 41 -5.40 26.81 -4.34
CA THR A 41 -6.59 26.23 -4.99
C THR A 41 -6.29 25.73 -6.40
N LEU A 42 -5.58 26.52 -7.20
CA LEU A 42 -5.22 26.17 -8.57
C LEU A 42 -4.30 24.93 -8.59
N ARG A 43 -3.23 24.98 -7.80
CA ARG A 43 -2.30 23.85 -7.69
C ARG A 43 -2.98 22.60 -7.17
N ARG A 44 -3.90 22.71 -6.19
CA ARG A 44 -4.70 21.57 -5.72
C ARG A 44 -5.59 20.99 -6.81
N LYS A 45 -6.30 21.83 -7.59
CA LYS A 45 -7.15 21.36 -8.70
C LYS A 45 -6.34 20.65 -9.79
N LEU A 46 -5.21 21.22 -10.19
CA LEU A 46 -4.32 20.61 -11.17
C LEU A 46 -3.79 19.27 -10.64
N PHE A 47 -3.35 19.24 -9.38
CA PHE A 47 -2.91 18.03 -8.71
C PHE A 47 -4.01 16.96 -8.68
N GLU A 48 -5.22 17.32 -8.30
CA GLU A 48 -6.34 16.38 -8.26
C GLU A 48 -6.67 15.84 -9.65
N ARG A 49 -6.61 16.67 -10.70
CA ARG A 49 -6.84 16.25 -12.09
C ARG A 49 -5.79 15.24 -12.57
N LEU A 50 -4.50 15.55 -12.39
CA LEU A 50 -3.40 14.69 -12.84
C LEU A 50 -3.41 13.30 -12.18
N PHE A 51 -3.98 13.21 -10.98
CA PHE A 51 -4.02 11.99 -10.19
C PHE A 51 -5.44 11.44 -10.00
N ARG A 52 -6.40 11.76 -10.89
CA ARG A 52 -7.73 11.13 -10.86
C ARG A 52 -7.64 9.65 -11.24
N VAL A 53 -8.04 8.80 -10.30
CA VAL A 53 -8.08 7.34 -10.42
C VAL A 53 -8.82 6.86 -11.68
N GLU A 54 -9.88 7.57 -12.09
CA GLU A 54 -10.74 7.21 -13.22
C GLU A 54 -10.09 7.45 -14.59
N GLN A 55 -9.14 8.39 -14.70
CA GLN A 55 -8.41 8.68 -15.94
C GLN A 55 -7.11 7.88 -16.05
N ASN A 56 -6.64 7.27 -14.95
CA ASN A 56 -5.36 6.57 -14.87
C ASN A 56 -5.41 5.07 -15.20
N LYS A 57 -6.46 4.59 -15.89
CA LYS A 57 -6.55 3.18 -16.34
C LYS A 57 -5.46 2.80 -17.36
N ILE A 58 -4.75 3.78 -17.96
CA ILE A 58 -3.84 3.58 -19.10
C ILE A 58 -2.44 4.18 -18.83
N PHE A 59 -2.14 4.72 -17.64
CA PHE A 59 -0.80 5.27 -17.42
C PHE A 59 0.25 4.14 -17.33
N VAL A 60 0.98 4.09 -18.44
CA VAL A 60 2.16 3.32 -18.75
C VAL A 60 3.18 3.45 -17.62
N GLN A 61 3.53 2.32 -17.01
CA GLN A 61 4.63 2.10 -16.07
C GLN A 61 4.60 2.91 -14.75
N ASP A 62 4.47 2.19 -13.63
CA ASP A 62 4.46 2.68 -12.23
C ASP A 62 5.49 3.79 -11.89
N ASN A 63 6.62 3.84 -12.60
CA ASN A 63 7.71 4.80 -12.39
C ASN A 63 7.34 6.24 -12.74
N ASP A 64 6.56 6.47 -13.80
CA ASP A 64 6.31 7.82 -14.33
C ASP A 64 5.39 8.60 -13.40
N LEU A 65 4.41 7.93 -12.80
CA LEU A 65 3.45 8.54 -11.89
C LEU A 65 4.09 8.99 -10.57
N PHE A 66 4.97 8.14 -10.00
CA PHE A 66 5.69 8.48 -8.77
C PHE A 66 6.67 9.64 -8.99
N THR A 67 7.34 9.66 -10.14
CA THR A 67 8.25 10.73 -10.55
C THR A 67 7.51 12.05 -10.68
N GLN A 68 6.40 12.07 -11.42
CA GLN A 68 5.55 13.26 -11.57
C GLN A 68 5.03 13.78 -10.23
N LEU A 69 4.62 12.88 -9.33
CA LEU A 69 4.17 13.24 -7.98
C LEU A 69 5.27 13.95 -7.19
N CYS A 70 6.49 13.40 -7.19
CA CYS A 70 7.61 13.98 -6.46
C CYS A 70 7.97 15.37 -6.99
N HIS A 71 8.03 15.54 -8.31
CA HIS A 71 8.27 16.85 -8.92
C HIS A 71 7.15 17.85 -8.65
N PHE A 72 5.90 17.39 -8.63
CA PHE A 72 4.78 18.25 -8.30
C PHE A 72 4.85 18.72 -6.84
N ILE A 73 5.16 17.85 -5.88
CA ILE A 73 5.31 18.24 -4.46
C ILE A 73 6.42 19.27 -4.28
N GLU A 74 7.56 19.08 -4.96
CA GLU A 74 8.70 20.02 -4.90
C GLU A 74 8.27 21.43 -5.33
N ALA A 75 7.60 21.52 -6.47
CA ALA A 75 7.31 22.81 -7.07
C ALA A 75 6.02 23.47 -6.60
N ALA A 76 4.98 22.66 -6.36
CA ALA A 76 3.74 23.14 -5.77
C ALA A 76 3.91 23.44 -4.28
N LYS A 77 4.94 22.90 -3.62
CA LYS A 77 5.15 22.99 -2.17
C LYS A 77 3.92 22.56 -1.36
N ILE A 78 3.00 21.81 -1.96
CA ILE A 78 1.77 21.31 -1.34
C ILE A 78 2.03 19.97 -0.66
N ASN A 79 1.23 19.64 0.34
CA ASN A 79 1.19 18.30 0.93
C ASN A 79 0.17 17.45 0.17
N PRO A 80 0.50 16.20 -0.19
CA PRO A 80 -0.41 15.31 -0.92
C PRO A 80 -1.53 14.78 -0.02
N THR A 81 -2.43 15.66 0.44
CA THR A 81 -3.50 15.32 1.38
C THR A 81 -4.85 15.03 0.71
N SER A 82 -4.94 15.15 -0.61
CA SER A 82 -6.20 14.85 -1.32
C SER A 82 -6.44 13.34 -1.40
N SER A 83 -7.69 12.94 -1.21
CA SER A 83 -8.11 11.54 -1.10
C SER A 83 -7.80 10.73 -2.37
N SER A 84 -7.87 11.35 -3.55
CA SER A 84 -7.55 10.71 -4.84
C SER A 84 -6.07 10.38 -4.96
N ILE A 85 -5.19 11.28 -4.54
CA ILE A 85 -3.73 11.06 -4.55
C ILE A 85 -3.33 10.02 -3.53
N MET A 86 -3.91 10.09 -2.34
CA MET A 86 -3.72 9.05 -1.33
C MET A 86 -4.15 7.69 -1.88
N HIS A 87 -5.28 7.58 -2.57
CA HIS A 87 -5.72 6.31 -3.15
C HIS A 87 -4.73 5.75 -4.20
N VAL A 88 -4.20 6.60 -5.07
CA VAL A 88 -3.14 6.21 -6.02
C VAL A 88 -1.88 5.72 -5.30
N LEU A 89 -1.39 6.49 -4.33
CA LEU A 89 -0.20 6.13 -3.53
C LEU A 89 -0.40 4.86 -2.70
N GLU A 90 -1.62 4.64 -2.21
CA GLU A 90 -1.99 3.49 -1.40
C GLU A 90 -2.06 2.22 -2.23
N LYS A 91 -2.67 2.28 -3.41
CA LYS A 91 -3.00 1.06 -4.18
C LYS A 91 -1.99 0.72 -5.26
N GLN A 92 -1.35 1.72 -5.87
CA GLN A 92 -0.59 1.55 -7.12
C GLN A 92 0.92 1.65 -6.91
N ILE A 93 1.40 2.48 -5.98
CA ILE A 93 2.84 2.68 -5.81
C ILE A 93 3.47 1.58 -4.94
N LYS A 94 4.53 0.93 -5.45
CA LYS A 94 5.27 -0.12 -4.73
C LYS A 94 6.19 0.47 -3.67
N THR A 95 6.45 -0.29 -2.60
CA THR A 95 7.34 0.14 -1.51
C THR A 95 8.77 0.40 -2.00
N SER A 96 9.22 -0.33 -3.03
CA SER A 96 10.53 -0.11 -3.67
C SER A 96 10.68 1.32 -4.19
N HIS A 97 9.64 1.96 -4.70
CA HIS A 97 9.70 3.36 -5.14
C HIS A 97 10.01 4.31 -4.00
N PHE A 98 9.55 4.02 -2.78
CA PHE A 98 9.85 4.86 -1.62
C PHE A 98 11.34 4.77 -1.22
N VAL A 99 12.00 3.67 -1.57
CA VAL A 99 13.39 3.35 -1.20
C VAL A 99 14.38 3.79 -2.27
N ASP A 100 14.15 3.34 -3.51
CA ASP A 100 15.14 3.38 -4.58
C ASP A 100 15.08 4.68 -5.40
N TYR A 101 14.02 5.47 -5.21
CA TYR A 101 13.83 6.70 -5.98
C TYR A 101 14.79 7.83 -5.56
N HIS A 102 15.35 8.51 -6.56
CA HIS A 102 16.19 9.68 -6.35
C HIS A 102 15.33 10.93 -6.16
N TYR A 103 15.02 11.25 -4.91
CA TYR A 103 14.17 12.40 -4.57
C TYR A 103 14.83 13.73 -4.94
N PRO A 104 14.04 14.71 -5.46
CA PRO A 104 14.55 16.06 -5.75
C PRO A 104 15.11 16.78 -4.51
N SER A 105 14.55 16.51 -3.34
CA SER A 105 14.98 17.09 -2.06
C SER A 105 14.59 16.18 -0.89
N SER A 106 15.27 16.33 0.26
CA SER A 106 14.90 15.67 1.51
C SER A 106 13.50 16.11 2.00
N VAL A 107 13.07 17.33 1.66
CA VAL A 107 11.74 17.85 1.99
C VAL A 107 10.65 17.07 1.24
N VAL A 108 10.85 16.76 -0.04
CA VAL A 108 9.91 15.92 -0.80
C VAL A 108 9.87 14.51 -0.23
N LYS A 109 11.05 13.92 0.05
CA LYS A 109 11.12 12.60 0.69
C LYS A 109 10.33 12.58 2.00
N ALA A 110 10.51 13.59 2.86
CA ALA A 110 9.77 13.72 4.11
C ALA A 110 8.26 13.74 3.90
N LYS A 111 7.76 14.56 2.96
CA LYS A 111 6.34 14.69 2.66
C LYS A 111 5.73 13.42 2.07
N ILE A 112 6.47 12.73 1.20
CA ILE A 112 6.07 11.44 0.63
C ILE A 112 5.98 10.37 1.73
N LEU A 113 6.98 10.30 2.62
CA LEU A 113 6.99 9.36 3.74
C LEU A 113 5.88 9.64 4.76
N ASP A 114 5.38 10.89 4.85
CA ASP A 114 4.27 11.25 5.75
C ASP A 114 2.87 11.11 5.12
N VAL A 115 2.77 10.69 3.86
CA VAL A 115 1.49 10.74 3.12
C VAL A 115 0.39 9.90 3.76
N PHE A 116 0.74 8.78 4.41
CA PHE A 116 -0.25 7.91 5.06
C PHE A 116 -0.55 8.32 6.51
N ARG A 117 0.21 9.28 7.08
CA ARG A 117 0.15 9.65 8.50
C ARG A 117 -1.25 10.12 8.93
N SER A 118 -1.97 10.82 8.06
CA SER A 118 -3.32 11.33 8.38
C SER A 118 -4.40 10.24 8.44
N LYS A 119 -4.11 9.05 7.91
CA LYS A 119 -5.01 7.88 7.95
C LYS A 119 -4.62 6.88 9.04
N CYS A 120 -3.52 7.15 9.75
CA CYS A 120 -3.11 6.30 10.83
C CYS A 120 -4.11 6.34 11.97
N GLN A 121 -4.35 5.17 12.54
CA GLN A 121 -5.10 5.04 13.78
C GLN A 121 -4.12 4.77 14.90
N GLU A 122 -4.49 5.22 16.10
CA GLU A 122 -3.77 4.82 17.29
C GLU A 122 -3.92 3.32 17.48
N VAL A 123 -2.80 2.64 17.62
CA VAL A 123 -2.73 1.21 17.86
C VAL A 123 -1.91 0.97 19.11
N LYS A 124 -2.30 -0.02 19.91
CA LYS A 124 -1.46 -0.61 20.95
C LYS A 124 -0.87 -1.92 20.42
N ASP A 125 -0.24 -1.81 19.25
CA ASP A 125 0.28 -2.95 18.51
C ASP A 125 1.79 -3.07 18.75
N ASN A 126 2.27 -4.31 18.70
CA ASN A 126 3.68 -4.64 18.82
C ASN A 126 4.13 -5.31 17.53
N LEU A 127 4.66 -4.52 16.59
CA LEU A 127 5.23 -5.04 15.36
C LEU A 127 6.46 -5.89 15.72
N ALA A 128 6.32 -7.20 15.77
CA ALA A 128 7.43 -8.10 16.13
C ALA A 128 8.15 -7.70 17.44
N GLY A 129 7.37 -7.29 18.45
CA GLY A 129 7.90 -6.81 19.74
C GLY A 129 8.33 -5.34 19.78
N ILE A 130 8.18 -4.61 18.67
CA ILE A 130 8.46 -3.17 18.60
C ILE A 130 7.19 -2.38 18.96
N PRO A 131 7.23 -1.51 19.98
CA PRO A 131 6.09 -0.70 20.35
C PRO A 131 5.79 0.31 19.23
N VAL A 132 4.56 0.28 18.73
CA VAL A 132 4.09 1.24 17.74
C VAL A 132 2.85 1.96 18.24
N SER A 133 2.82 3.28 18.07
CA SER A 133 1.69 4.11 18.49
C SER A 133 0.67 4.35 17.38
N LYS A 134 1.07 4.31 16.10
CA LYS A 134 0.22 4.63 14.96
C LYS A 134 0.47 3.72 13.76
N ALA A 135 -0.60 3.24 13.15
CA ALA A 135 -0.53 2.41 11.94
C ALA A 135 -1.59 2.80 10.91
N ALA A 136 -1.21 2.77 9.63
CA ALA A 136 -2.12 2.79 8.49
C ALA A 136 -2.03 1.45 7.73
N ARG A 137 -3.17 0.96 7.25
CA ARG A 137 -3.29 -0.35 6.59
C ARG A 137 -3.86 -0.18 5.19
N HIS A 138 -3.26 -0.82 4.20
CA HIS A 138 -3.65 -0.68 2.78
C HIS A 138 -3.52 -2.02 2.03
N ILE A 139 -4.36 -2.21 1.01
CA ILE A 139 -4.24 -3.32 0.04
C ILE A 139 -3.71 -2.75 -1.26
N THR A 140 -2.54 -3.24 -1.70
CA THR A 140 -1.85 -2.82 -2.93
C THR A 140 -2.03 -3.87 -4.03
N GLN A 141 -1.63 -3.54 -5.26
CA GLN A 141 -1.56 -4.54 -6.35
C GLN A 141 -0.63 -5.73 -6.03
N SER A 142 0.35 -5.54 -5.16
CA SER A 142 1.35 -6.55 -4.77
C SER A 142 1.00 -7.29 -3.47
N GLY A 143 -0.12 -6.96 -2.82
CA GLY A 143 -0.52 -7.54 -1.54
C GLY A 143 -0.72 -6.49 -0.44
N PRO A 144 -0.92 -6.92 0.80
CA PRO A 144 -1.11 -6.02 1.94
C PRO A 144 0.16 -5.24 2.27
N ARG A 145 -0.05 -3.98 2.65
CA ARG A 145 0.98 -3.09 3.20
C ARG A 145 0.50 -2.47 4.50
N ARG A 146 1.35 -2.48 5.51
CA ARG A 146 1.18 -1.67 6.72
C ARG A 146 2.25 -0.61 6.78
N VAL A 147 1.86 0.58 7.24
CA VAL A 147 2.79 1.69 7.46
C VAL A 147 2.65 2.14 8.90
N TYR A 148 3.73 2.00 9.63
CA TYR A 148 3.84 2.31 11.05
C TYR A 148 4.56 3.64 11.22
N TYR A 149 4.12 4.46 12.16
CA TYR A 149 4.71 5.77 12.46
C TYR A 149 5.03 5.90 13.95
N ASP A 150 5.90 6.87 14.25
CA ASP A 150 6.31 7.21 15.61
C ASP A 150 6.85 5.96 16.34
N VAL A 151 7.75 5.23 15.67
CA VAL A 151 8.33 3.95 16.12
C VAL A 151 9.71 4.19 16.73
N THR A 152 9.97 3.59 17.90
CA THR A 152 11.29 3.67 18.57
C THR A 152 11.80 2.26 18.85
N VAL A 153 13.01 1.94 18.39
CA VAL A 153 13.67 0.64 18.59
C VAL A 153 15.15 0.89 18.83
N ASP A 154 15.73 0.29 19.87
CA ASP A 154 17.17 0.33 20.15
C ASP A 154 17.77 1.74 20.02
N ASP A 155 17.16 2.71 20.73
CA ASP A 155 17.49 4.16 20.72
C ASP A 155 17.29 4.90 19.37
N ASN A 156 16.96 4.19 18.30
CA ASN A 156 16.64 4.78 17.00
C ASN A 156 15.17 5.20 16.94
N LYS A 157 14.93 6.41 16.44
CA LYS A 157 13.60 6.92 16.10
C LYS A 157 13.38 6.78 14.60
N TYR A 158 12.44 5.92 14.22
CA TYR A 158 12.02 5.78 12.85
C TYR A 158 10.89 6.74 12.54
N LYS A 159 11.02 7.48 11.44
CA LYS A 159 9.95 8.32 10.91
C LYS A 159 8.77 7.45 10.50
N CYS A 160 9.05 6.38 9.78
CA CYS A 160 8.06 5.38 9.38
C CYS A 160 8.70 4.02 9.09
N ILE A 161 7.91 2.97 9.22
CA ILE A 161 8.25 1.60 8.81
C ILE A 161 7.19 1.11 7.84
N PHE A 162 7.61 0.76 6.64
CA PHE A 162 6.81 0.08 5.65
C PHE A 162 6.98 -1.43 5.82
N TYR A 163 5.86 -2.12 5.93
CA TYR A 163 5.82 -3.57 6.02
C TYR A 163 4.95 -4.09 4.87
N ASP A 164 5.59 -4.85 3.99
CA ASP A 164 4.93 -5.72 3.03
C ASP A 164 5.21 -7.18 3.43
N LEU A 165 4.48 -8.13 2.82
CA LEU A 165 4.58 -9.57 3.15
C LEU A 165 6.02 -10.09 3.29
N ASN A 166 6.92 -9.74 2.38
CA ASN A 166 8.28 -10.26 2.33
C ASN A 166 9.35 -9.28 2.81
N LYS A 167 9.00 -8.02 3.08
CA LYS A 167 9.97 -6.95 3.23
C LYS A 167 9.53 -5.96 4.29
N VAL A 168 10.45 -5.64 5.17
CA VAL A 168 10.35 -4.51 6.09
C VAL A 168 11.35 -3.45 5.64
N VAL A 169 10.90 -2.20 5.60
CA VAL A 169 11.73 -1.04 5.30
C VAL A 169 11.49 0.01 6.36
N ALA A 170 12.53 0.41 7.08
CA ALA A 170 12.46 1.47 8.08
C ALA A 170 13.26 2.69 7.65
N PHE A 171 12.68 3.87 7.82
CA PHE A 171 13.31 5.16 7.54
C PHE A 171 13.62 5.86 8.85
N VAL A 172 14.90 6.08 9.14
CA VAL A 172 15.34 6.82 10.34
C VAL A 172 15.00 8.30 10.18
N ASP A 173 14.51 8.94 11.24
CA ASP A 173 14.22 10.38 11.22
C ASP A 173 15.51 11.20 11.39
N ASN A 174 16.34 11.19 10.35
CA ASN A 174 17.49 12.06 10.19
C ASN A 174 17.40 12.86 8.89
N SER A 175 18.27 13.84 8.70
CA SER A 175 18.23 14.75 7.54
C SER A 175 18.29 14.04 6.17
N SER A 176 18.86 12.83 6.11
CA SER A 176 19.01 12.01 4.90
C SER A 176 17.97 10.89 4.74
N TYR A 177 17.17 10.62 5.77
CA TYR A 177 16.26 9.47 5.88
C TYR A 177 16.96 8.15 5.53
N THR A 178 17.95 7.77 6.34
CA THR A 178 18.69 6.50 6.19
C THR A 178 17.72 5.33 6.20
N VAL A 179 17.93 4.38 5.29
CA VAL A 179 17.02 3.24 5.07
C VAL A 179 17.63 1.98 5.67
N HIS A 180 16.85 1.29 6.49
CA HIS A 180 17.13 -0.07 6.96
C HIS A 180 16.15 -1.02 6.30
N GLN A 181 16.65 -2.15 5.79
CA GLN A 181 15.83 -3.18 5.18
C GLN A 181 15.93 -4.46 6.01
N GLY A 182 14.88 -5.26 5.97
CA GLY A 182 14.85 -6.54 6.65
C GLY A 182 13.66 -7.37 6.18
N THR A 183 13.47 -8.49 6.86
CA THR A 183 12.39 -9.44 6.57
C THR A 183 11.61 -9.74 7.84
N MET A 184 10.29 -9.90 7.71
CA MET A 184 9.44 -10.30 8.82
C MET A 184 9.54 -11.81 9.02
N GLN A 185 9.83 -12.22 10.25
CA GLN A 185 9.76 -13.61 10.68
C GLN A 185 8.41 -13.85 11.35
N PHE A 186 7.84 -15.00 11.06
CA PHE A 186 6.53 -15.40 11.55
C PHE A 186 6.63 -16.67 12.37
N LYS A 187 5.71 -16.82 13.31
CA LYS A 187 5.58 -18.01 14.13
C LYS A 187 4.19 -18.62 13.95
N ASP A 188 4.17 -19.91 13.63
CA ASP A 188 2.97 -20.75 13.74
C ASP A 188 2.80 -21.13 15.22
N GLU A 189 1.57 -21.05 15.72
CA GLU A 189 1.19 -21.29 17.11
C GLU A 189 1.46 -22.74 17.55
N GLY A 190 2.73 -23.07 17.83
CA GLY A 190 3.17 -24.31 18.46
C GLY A 190 4.48 -24.92 17.94
N ILE A 191 5.05 -24.46 16.82
CA ILE A 191 6.32 -25.00 16.28
C ILE A 191 7.14 -23.84 15.72
N LEU A 192 8.35 -23.65 16.27
CA LEU A 192 9.34 -22.70 15.76
C LEU A 192 9.63 -22.98 14.29
N SER A 193 9.49 -21.95 13.45
CA SER A 193 10.36 -21.80 12.30
C SER A 193 10.22 -20.40 11.74
N ASP A 194 11.37 -19.78 11.48
CA ASP A 194 11.56 -18.55 10.73
C ASP A 194 11.20 -18.80 9.26
N VAL A 195 9.91 -18.93 8.96
CA VAL A 195 9.46 -19.29 7.61
C VAL A 195 9.19 -18.02 6.81
N SER A 196 10.00 -17.79 5.78
CA SER A 196 9.65 -16.83 4.73
C SER A 196 8.51 -17.39 3.87
N TRP A 197 7.70 -16.53 3.26
CA TRP A 197 6.58 -16.95 2.39
C TRP A 197 7.00 -17.93 1.29
N SER A 198 8.18 -17.72 0.69
CA SER A 198 8.77 -18.63 -0.30
C SER A 198 9.06 -20.04 0.21
N ALA A 199 9.26 -20.19 1.52
CA ALA A 199 9.41 -21.49 2.17
C ALA A 199 8.05 -22.16 2.48
N ILE A 200 6.93 -21.41 2.46
CA ILE A 200 5.58 -21.94 2.66
C ILE A 200 4.97 -22.39 1.33
N PHE A 201 5.00 -21.54 0.30
CA PHE A 201 4.43 -21.84 -1.02
C PHE A 201 5.19 -21.14 -2.14
N LYS A 202 5.15 -21.73 -3.34
CA LYS A 202 5.82 -21.22 -4.55
C LYS A 202 4.85 -21.20 -5.72
N ALA A 203 4.82 -20.10 -6.47
CA ALA A 203 4.05 -20.03 -7.71
C ALA A 203 4.59 -21.04 -8.74
N LYS A 204 3.71 -21.74 -9.48
CA LYS A 204 4.15 -22.49 -10.67
C LYS A 204 4.54 -21.47 -11.74
N GLN A 205 5.84 -21.37 -12.04
CA GLN A 205 6.35 -20.65 -13.22
C GLN A 205 5.70 -21.25 -14.47
N GLY A 206 4.67 -20.61 -15.02
CA GLY A 206 4.05 -21.11 -16.26
C GLY A 206 2.74 -20.46 -16.70
N GLN A 207 1.94 -19.84 -15.83
CA GLN A 207 0.59 -19.37 -16.22
C GLN A 207 0.21 -17.94 -15.79
N ALA A 208 1.08 -17.20 -15.10
CA ALA A 208 0.76 -15.85 -14.61
C ALA A 208 0.45 -14.81 -15.71
N SER A 209 0.70 -15.11 -16.98
CA SER A 209 0.53 -14.15 -18.09
C SER A 209 -0.77 -14.25 -18.87
N ASN A 210 -1.63 -15.27 -18.67
CA ASN A 210 -2.71 -15.58 -19.63
C ASN A 210 -4.11 -15.86 -19.05
N MET A 211 -4.45 -15.42 -17.84
CA MET A 211 -5.83 -15.60 -17.32
C MET A 211 -6.60 -14.30 -17.17
N VAL A 212 -7.79 -14.29 -17.80
CA VAL A 212 -8.83 -13.27 -17.64
C VAL A 212 -9.40 -13.39 -16.23
N LEU A 213 -9.37 -12.27 -15.51
CA LEU A 213 -9.83 -12.10 -14.13
C LEU A 213 -11.34 -12.40 -14.01
N PRO A 214 -11.83 -13.02 -12.93
CA PRO A 214 -13.15 -12.70 -12.45
C PRO A 214 -13.12 -11.24 -11.96
N SER A 215 -13.96 -10.39 -12.55
CA SER A 215 -14.13 -9.01 -12.10
C SER A 215 -14.39 -9.00 -10.59
N ALA A 216 -13.51 -8.35 -9.84
CA ALA A 216 -13.86 -7.85 -8.53
C ALA A 216 -14.86 -6.72 -8.76
N ASP A 217 -16.13 -7.07 -8.95
CA ASP A 217 -17.20 -6.10 -8.91
C ASP A 217 -17.10 -5.41 -7.55
N MET A 218 -16.94 -4.08 -7.60
CA MET A 218 -17.23 -3.23 -6.45
C MET A 218 -18.55 -3.69 -5.83
N PRO A 219 -18.70 -3.70 -4.49
CA PRO A 219 -20.02 -3.91 -3.92
C PRO A 219 -20.96 -2.87 -4.54
N PRO A 220 -22.08 -3.29 -5.16
CA PRO A 220 -23.04 -2.34 -5.68
C PRO A 220 -23.55 -1.50 -4.51
N SER A 221 -23.63 -0.19 -4.75
CA SER A 221 -24.23 0.77 -3.83
C SER A 221 -25.65 0.34 -3.49
N ASP A 222 -25.89 0.11 -2.20
CA ASP A 222 -27.18 0.05 -1.51
C ASP A 222 -28.37 -0.56 -2.27
N SER A 223 -28.65 -1.83 -1.95
CA SER A 223 -30.04 -2.28 -1.81
C SER A 223 -30.12 -3.44 -0.83
N PHE A 224 -30.59 -3.16 0.38
CA PHE A 224 -31.00 -4.15 1.37
C PHE A 224 -32.14 -5.02 0.81
N SER A 225 -31.98 -6.34 0.77
CA SER A 225 -33.10 -7.26 0.89
C SER A 225 -32.75 -8.48 1.75
N SER A 226 -33.18 -8.37 3.01
CA SER A 226 -33.50 -9.42 3.99
C SER A 226 -33.67 -10.84 3.43
N LYS A 227 -32.80 -11.77 3.83
CA LYS A 227 -33.20 -13.10 4.33
C LYS A 227 -32.27 -13.53 5.49
N MET A 228 -32.93 -13.99 6.54
CA MET A 228 -32.47 -14.15 7.92
C MET A 228 -31.35 -15.19 8.12
N MET A 229 -30.44 -14.88 9.04
CA MET A 229 -29.94 -15.82 10.06
C MET A 229 -30.04 -15.14 11.44
N PRO A 230 -30.33 -15.88 12.52
CA PRO A 230 -30.92 -15.32 13.74
C PRO A 230 -29.92 -14.57 14.63
N SER A 231 -30.45 -13.47 15.16
CA SER A 231 -29.87 -12.53 16.11
C SER A 231 -29.41 -13.21 17.40
N THR A 232 -28.13 -13.05 17.73
CA THR A 232 -27.69 -12.87 19.12
C THR A 232 -27.30 -11.41 19.26
N GLN A 233 -28.03 -10.70 20.11
CA GLN A 233 -27.81 -9.29 20.43
C GLN A 233 -26.41 -9.11 21.02
N ILE A 234 -25.58 -8.33 20.37
CA ILE A 234 -24.34 -7.79 20.96
C ILE A 234 -24.49 -6.27 20.98
N LEU A 235 -24.31 -5.72 22.18
CA LEU A 235 -24.34 -4.30 22.47
C LEU A 235 -23.56 -3.48 21.44
N VAL A 236 -24.16 -2.35 21.07
CA VAL A 236 -23.55 -1.27 20.30
C VAL A 236 -22.19 -0.90 20.89
N THR A 237 -21.12 -1.27 20.18
CA THR A 237 -19.76 -0.79 20.42
C THR A 237 -19.31 0.03 19.21
N PRO A 238 -18.51 1.09 19.41
CA PRO A 238 -18.29 2.15 18.44
C PRO A 238 -17.52 1.63 17.22
N ARG A 239 -17.88 2.16 16.04
CA ARG A 239 -17.34 1.88 14.72
C ARG A 239 -15.82 1.69 14.72
N THR A 240 -15.37 0.44 14.79
CA THR A 240 -14.01 0.05 14.40
C THR A 240 -13.91 0.07 12.86
N PRO A 241 -12.75 0.41 12.31
CA PRO A 241 -12.57 0.54 10.88
C PRO A 241 -12.70 -0.83 10.22
N SER A 242 -13.37 -0.83 9.06
CA SER A 242 -13.61 -1.97 8.18
C SER A 242 -12.51 -3.02 8.22
N ASP A 243 -12.90 -4.20 8.69
CA ASP A 243 -12.32 -5.52 8.43
C ASP A 243 -11.30 -5.54 7.28
N TRP A 244 -10.07 -5.96 7.57
CA TRP A 244 -9.06 -6.22 6.56
C TRP A 244 -9.60 -7.30 5.60
N GLN A 245 -10.10 -6.87 4.44
CA GLN A 245 -10.75 -7.75 3.48
C GLN A 245 -9.72 -8.76 2.94
N PRO A 246 -10.11 -10.02 2.70
CA PRO A 246 -9.25 -11.01 2.05
C PRO A 246 -8.61 -10.45 0.78
N CYS A 247 -7.29 -10.41 0.77
CA CYS A 247 -6.50 -9.94 -0.36
C CYS A 247 -5.99 -11.14 -1.15
N LEU A 248 -6.35 -11.22 -2.44
CA LEU A 248 -5.80 -12.22 -3.34
C LEU A 248 -4.34 -11.91 -3.66
N LEU A 249 -3.45 -12.86 -3.39
CA LEU A 249 -2.05 -12.71 -3.76
C LEU A 249 -1.85 -13.12 -5.23
N HIS A 250 -1.98 -12.16 -6.13
CA HIS A 250 -1.86 -12.39 -7.58
C HIS A 250 -0.55 -13.08 -7.99
N THR A 251 0.56 -12.80 -7.31
CA THR A 251 1.87 -13.43 -7.55
C THR A 251 1.88 -14.94 -7.26
N TYR A 252 0.90 -15.46 -6.51
CA TYR A 252 0.85 -16.85 -6.04
C TYR A 252 -0.41 -17.61 -6.51
N GLN A 253 -0.97 -17.22 -7.65
CA GLN A 253 -1.97 -18.04 -8.33
C GLN A 253 -1.34 -19.35 -8.83
N HIS A 254 -2.08 -20.46 -8.75
CA HIS A 254 -1.59 -21.81 -9.10
C HIS A 254 -0.30 -22.19 -8.36
N CYS A 255 -0.27 -21.97 -7.05
CA CYS A 255 0.90 -22.25 -6.23
C CYS A 255 0.97 -23.71 -5.76
N VAL A 256 2.18 -24.11 -5.38
CA VAL A 256 2.48 -25.40 -4.77
C VAL A 256 2.97 -25.16 -3.35
N LEU A 257 2.31 -25.80 -2.39
CA LEU A 257 2.72 -25.76 -1.00
C LEU A 257 4.04 -26.50 -0.80
N GLN A 258 5.04 -25.82 -0.25
CA GLN A 258 6.39 -26.33 -0.04
C GLN A 258 6.55 -27.01 1.32
N THR A 259 5.69 -26.67 2.28
CA THR A 259 5.70 -27.21 3.64
C THR A 259 4.44 -28.02 3.94
N LYS A 260 4.46 -28.83 5.00
CA LYS A 260 3.27 -29.53 5.49
C LYS A 260 2.64 -28.70 6.61
N ILE A 261 1.39 -28.29 6.46
CA ILE A 261 0.67 -27.51 7.47
C ILE A 261 -0.24 -28.46 8.25
N LYS A 262 0.14 -28.78 9.48
CA LYS A 262 -0.57 -29.78 10.32
C LYS A 262 -2.00 -29.34 10.67
N LYS A 263 -2.21 -28.08 11.05
CA LYS A 263 -3.52 -27.56 11.49
C LYS A 263 -4.55 -27.45 10.37
N GLY A 264 -4.11 -27.24 9.13
CA GLY A 264 -4.98 -27.13 7.95
C GLY A 264 -5.18 -28.43 7.17
N CYS A 265 -4.61 -29.56 7.64
CA CYS A 265 -4.55 -30.81 6.87
C CYS A 265 -3.93 -30.64 5.46
N LEU A 266 -3.08 -29.64 5.26
CA LEU A 266 -2.49 -29.34 3.95
C LEU A 266 -1.18 -30.11 3.80
N ALA A 267 -1.09 -30.90 2.72
CA ALA A 267 0.07 -31.71 2.43
C ALA A 267 1.09 -30.94 1.59
N ARG A 268 2.37 -31.19 1.84
CA ARG A 268 3.45 -30.72 0.96
C ARG A 268 3.19 -31.20 -0.47
N ASN A 269 3.51 -30.35 -1.45
CA ASN A 269 3.28 -30.52 -2.89
C ASN A 269 1.81 -30.46 -3.33
N GLN A 270 0.87 -30.16 -2.43
CA GLN A 270 -0.50 -29.86 -2.81
C GLN A 270 -0.57 -28.55 -3.60
N THR A 271 -1.43 -28.51 -4.62
CA THR A 271 -1.62 -27.36 -5.50
C THR A 271 -2.88 -26.60 -5.14
N PHE A 272 -2.81 -25.27 -5.20
CA PHE A 272 -3.93 -24.38 -4.94
C PHE A 272 -4.03 -23.34 -6.05
N ASP A 273 -5.26 -23.00 -6.43
CA ASP A 273 -5.52 -22.06 -7.51
C ASP A 273 -5.34 -20.62 -7.01
N TYR A 274 -5.74 -20.36 -5.76
CA TYR A 274 -5.72 -19.04 -5.15
C TYR A 274 -5.17 -19.07 -3.73
N VAL A 275 -4.48 -17.99 -3.34
CA VAL A 275 -4.04 -17.74 -1.97
C VAL A 275 -4.54 -16.38 -1.54
N PHE A 276 -5.32 -16.36 -0.46
CA PHE A 276 -5.83 -15.14 0.16
C PHE A 276 -5.08 -14.86 1.44
N VAL A 277 -4.87 -13.58 1.75
CA VAL A 277 -4.30 -13.13 3.02
C VAL A 277 -5.22 -12.12 3.68
N TYR A 278 -5.46 -12.29 4.98
CA TYR A 278 -6.20 -11.35 5.81
C TYR A 278 -5.74 -11.37 7.27
N GLU A 279 -6.23 -10.46 8.10
CA GLU A 279 -5.93 -10.36 9.53
C GLU A 279 -7.01 -11.14 10.27
N ASN A 280 -6.58 -11.91 11.26
CA ASN A 280 -7.51 -12.56 12.17
C ASN A 280 -8.07 -11.51 13.14
N ARG A 281 -9.40 -11.47 13.27
CA ARG A 281 -10.11 -10.47 14.07
C ARG A 281 -9.93 -10.66 15.58
N HIS A 282 -9.53 -11.86 16.01
CA HIS A 282 -9.53 -12.26 17.41
C HIS A 282 -8.14 -12.32 18.03
N ASP A 283 -7.12 -12.38 17.19
CA ASP A 283 -5.74 -12.59 17.59
C ASP A 283 -4.89 -11.87 16.54
N ASP A 284 -3.98 -10.98 16.93
CA ASP A 284 -3.16 -10.13 16.03
C ASP A 284 -2.24 -11.00 15.15
N ALA A 285 -2.84 -11.73 14.23
CA ALA A 285 -2.28 -12.80 13.43
C ALA A 285 -2.73 -12.63 11.99
N ILE A 286 -1.86 -13.01 11.07
CA ILE A 286 -2.16 -13.06 9.65
C ILE A 286 -2.70 -14.46 9.33
N CYS A 287 -3.87 -14.50 8.72
CA CYS A 287 -4.45 -15.69 8.14
C CYS A 287 -4.08 -15.78 6.66
N ILE A 288 -3.62 -16.96 6.26
CA ILE A 288 -3.33 -17.33 4.88
C ILE A 288 -4.27 -18.45 4.52
N GLU A 289 -5.17 -18.18 3.60
CA GLU A 289 -6.18 -19.13 3.17
C GLU A 289 -5.86 -19.66 1.78
N PHE A 290 -5.85 -20.99 1.67
CA PHE A 290 -5.54 -21.71 0.44
C PHE A 290 -6.83 -22.21 -0.17
N CYS A 291 -7.11 -21.79 -1.41
CA CYS A 291 -8.35 -22.12 -2.11
C CYS A 291 -8.10 -22.86 -3.42
N SER A 292 -9.05 -23.71 -3.80
CA SER A 292 -9.10 -24.37 -5.10
C SER A 292 -10.49 -24.19 -5.72
N THR A 293 -10.54 -24.05 -7.03
CA THR A 293 -11.76 -24.19 -7.82
C THR A 293 -12.07 -25.68 -7.99
N GLY A 294 -13.31 -26.07 -7.74
CA GLY A 294 -13.77 -27.43 -8.00
C GLY A 294 -13.90 -27.69 -9.50
N GLU A 295 -13.89 -28.96 -9.92
CA GLU A 295 -14.05 -29.34 -11.34
C GLU A 295 -15.38 -28.83 -11.96
N SER A 296 -16.37 -28.52 -11.13
CA SER A 296 -17.71 -28.08 -11.55
C SER A 296 -18.09 -26.66 -11.12
N SER A 297 -17.20 -25.93 -10.41
CA SER A 297 -17.51 -24.60 -9.86
C SER A 297 -16.39 -23.61 -10.14
N THR A 298 -16.76 -22.42 -10.60
CA THR A 298 -15.86 -21.27 -10.74
C THR A 298 -15.60 -20.55 -9.41
N GLU A 299 -16.32 -20.91 -8.34
CA GLU A 299 -16.13 -20.29 -7.04
C GLU A 299 -14.94 -20.92 -6.29
N PRO A 300 -14.06 -20.09 -5.70
CA PRO A 300 -12.95 -20.58 -4.91
C PRO A 300 -13.46 -21.19 -3.61
N VAL A 301 -13.14 -22.46 -3.37
CA VAL A 301 -13.48 -23.17 -2.13
C VAL A 301 -12.24 -23.25 -1.25
N SER A 302 -12.39 -22.83 0.01
CA SER A 302 -11.34 -22.96 1.02
C SER A 302 -10.97 -24.42 1.26
N ARG A 303 -9.67 -24.72 1.18
CA ARG A 303 -9.11 -26.07 1.41
C ARG A 303 -8.39 -26.17 2.75
N GLY A 304 -8.08 -25.02 3.35
CA GLY A 304 -7.47 -24.90 4.66
C GLY A 304 -6.71 -23.58 4.79
N TYR A 305 -6.23 -23.29 5.99
CA TYR A 305 -5.57 -22.03 6.30
C TYR A 305 -4.36 -22.23 7.21
N LEU A 306 -3.54 -21.18 7.28
CA LEU A 306 -2.41 -21.04 8.18
C LEU A 306 -2.54 -19.72 8.95
N LEU A 307 -2.43 -19.78 10.27
CA LEU A 307 -2.39 -18.61 11.15
C LEU A 307 -0.96 -18.35 11.56
N MET A 308 -0.49 -17.14 11.31
CA MET A 308 0.89 -16.73 11.58
C MET A 308 0.90 -15.47 12.42
N LYS A 309 1.63 -15.49 13.53
CA LYS A 309 1.90 -14.30 14.33
C LYS A 309 3.23 -13.70 13.92
N GLU A 310 3.28 -12.38 13.84
CA GLU A 310 4.53 -11.65 13.64
C GLU A 310 5.42 -11.87 14.86
N HIS A 311 6.66 -12.29 14.62
CA HIS A 311 7.55 -12.71 15.70
C HIS A 311 8.73 -11.76 15.89
N ALA A 312 9.54 -11.58 14.84
CA ALA A 312 10.78 -10.83 14.87
C ALA A 312 11.03 -10.18 13.51
N ILE A 313 11.77 -9.07 13.48
CA ILE A 313 12.30 -8.52 12.24
C ILE A 313 13.76 -8.93 12.14
N GLN A 314 14.09 -9.64 11.07
CA GLN A 314 15.47 -9.93 10.73
C GLN A 314 15.98 -8.80 9.81
N TRP A 315 16.72 -7.87 10.39
CA TRP A 315 17.35 -6.78 9.64
C TRP A 315 18.47 -7.31 8.76
N ASP A 316 18.56 -6.79 7.54
CA ASP A 316 19.69 -7.01 6.66
C ASP A 316 20.92 -6.39 7.33
N THR A 317 21.92 -7.22 7.61
CA THR A 317 23.19 -6.71 8.11
C THR A 317 23.78 -5.83 7.02
N ALA A 318 24.08 -4.57 7.35
CA ALA A 318 24.83 -3.72 6.44
C ALA A 318 26.10 -4.48 6.02
N PRO A 319 26.47 -4.51 4.74
CA PRO A 319 27.72 -5.11 4.35
C PRO A 319 28.81 -4.39 5.14
N THR A 320 29.45 -5.12 6.06
CA THR A 320 30.71 -4.70 6.67
C THR A 320 31.67 -4.51 5.51
N GLY A 321 31.85 -3.26 5.10
CA GLY A 321 32.84 -2.90 4.10
C GLY A 321 34.21 -3.37 4.57
N ILE A 322 34.84 -4.20 3.73
CA ILE A 322 36.29 -4.34 3.70
C ILE A 322 36.80 -3.29 2.72
#